data_AF-A0A4V2QQC9-F1
#
_entry.id   AF-A0A4V2QQC9-F1
#
_cell.length_a   1.000
_cell.length_b   1.000
_cell.length_c   1.000
_cell.angle_alpha   90.00
_cell.angle_beta   90.00
_cell.angle_gamma   90.00
#
_symmetry.space_group_name_H-M   'P 1'
#
loop_
_entity.id
_entity.type
_entity.pdbx_description
1 polymer ?
#
loop_
_entity_poly.entity_id
_entity_poly.type
_entity_poly.pdbx_seq_one_letter_code
_entity_poly.pdbx_strand_id
1 'polypeptide(L)'
;MHNPTADWMKLAQESYWLWADSMMVIGMRTSDMMTGQGSSHENMRMVTEKVEANAELAAKLFWGGPIAPEKAARKAVRHYRKRVRANRKRLSKG
;
A
#
# COMPACT_ATOMS: atom_id res chain seq x y z
N MET A 1 26.91 -1.03 9.39
CA MET A 1 27.48 -1.11 8.04
C MET A 1 26.34 -1.22 7.04
N HIS A 2 26.29 -0.39 6.01
CA HIS A 2 25.32 -0.51 4.92
C HIS A 2 25.66 -1.77 4.10
N ASN A 3 24.71 -2.68 3.95
CA ASN A 3 24.84 -3.86 3.09
C ASN A 3 23.77 -3.76 1.99
N PRO A 4 24.15 -3.25 0.81
CA PRO A 4 23.21 -3.03 -0.30
C PRO A 4 22.40 -4.28 -0.63
N THR A 5 23.04 -5.46 -0.66
CA THR A 5 22.38 -6.73 -0.98
C THR A 5 21.29 -7.08 0.04
N ALA A 6 21.59 -6.95 1.34
CA ALA A 6 20.61 -7.20 2.39
C ALA A 6 19.46 -6.17 2.37
N ASP A 7 19.78 -4.92 2.05
CA ASP A 7 18.82 -3.84 1.99
C ASP A 7 17.84 -3.97 0.80
N TRP A 8 18.33 -4.43 -0.36
CA TRP A 8 17.51 -4.78 -1.53
C TRP A 8 16.67 -6.02 -1.28
N MET A 9 17.23 -7.06 -0.63
CA MET A 9 16.48 -8.25 -0.25
C MET A 9 15.32 -7.91 0.68
N LYS A 10 15.55 -7.03 1.66
CA LYS A 10 14.50 -6.54 2.55
C LYS A 10 13.44 -5.75 1.78
N LEU A 11 13.82 -4.88 0.85
CA LEU A 11 12.87 -4.18 -0.01
C LEU A 11 12.04 -5.16 -0.85
N ALA A 12 12.64 -6.19 -1.43
CA ALA A 12 11.94 -7.23 -2.19
C ALA A 12 10.91 -7.96 -1.32
N GLN A 13 11.31 -8.37 -0.10
CA GLN A 13 10.40 -9.00 0.86
C GLN A 13 9.25 -8.06 1.27
N GLU A 14 9.55 -6.79 1.58
CA GLU A 14 8.54 -5.79 1.92
C GLU A 14 7.55 -5.57 0.76
N SER A 15 8.06 -5.55 -0.47
CA SER A 15 7.27 -5.39 -1.70
C SER A 15 6.40 -6.61 -1.99
N TYR A 16 6.92 -7.83 -1.79
CA TYR A 16 6.15 -9.06 -1.95
C TYR A 16 4.94 -9.09 -1.03
N TRP A 17 5.12 -8.72 0.25
CA TRP A 17 4.01 -8.63 1.19
C TRP A 17 3.01 -7.52 0.85
N LEU A 18 3.49 -6.38 0.35
CA LEU A 18 2.59 -5.33 -0.16
C LEU A 18 1.72 -5.86 -1.31
N TRP A 19 2.34 -6.59 -2.24
CA TRP A 19 1.65 -7.22 -3.35
C TRP A 19 0.62 -8.25 -2.87
N ALA A 20 1.00 -9.14 -1.95
CA ALA A 20 0.09 -10.14 -1.39
C ALA A 20 -1.12 -9.49 -0.67
N ASP A 21 -0.89 -8.50 0.20
CA ASP A 21 -1.97 -7.75 0.85
C ASP A 21 -2.86 -7.04 -0.20
N SER A 22 -2.29 -6.56 -1.31
CA SER A 22 -3.03 -5.91 -2.40
C SER A 22 -3.90 -6.90 -3.17
N MET A 23 -3.39 -8.10 -3.47
CA MET A 23 -4.18 -9.16 -4.12
C MET A 23 -5.36 -9.58 -3.25
N MET A 24 -5.17 -9.70 -1.93
CA MET A 24 -6.28 -10.00 -1.01
C MET A 24 -7.35 -8.91 -1.05
N VAL A 25 -6.96 -7.64 -1.03
CA VAL A 25 -7.90 -6.51 -1.16
C VAL A 25 -8.66 -6.57 -2.49
N ILE A 26 -7.97 -6.83 -3.60
CA ILE A 26 -8.59 -6.94 -4.92
C ILE A 26 -9.59 -8.12 -4.92
N GLY A 27 -9.17 -9.29 -4.47
CA GLY A 27 -10.02 -10.49 -4.41
C GLY A 27 -11.29 -10.29 -3.57
N MET A 28 -11.16 -9.70 -2.37
CA MET A 28 -12.33 -9.40 -1.53
C MET A 28 -13.29 -8.43 -2.22
N ARG A 29 -12.79 -7.39 -2.88
CA ARG A 29 -13.67 -6.44 -3.61
C ARG A 29 -14.33 -7.08 -4.81
N THR A 30 -13.61 -7.92 -5.55
CA THR A 30 -14.20 -8.66 -6.66
C THR A 30 -15.30 -9.59 -6.15
N SER A 31 -15.09 -10.24 -5.01
CA SER A 31 -16.12 -11.05 -4.34
C SER A 31 -17.33 -10.21 -3.96
N ASP A 32 -17.15 -9.08 -3.27
CA ASP A 32 -18.24 -8.16 -2.89
C ASP A 32 -19.07 -7.75 -4.11
N MET A 33 -18.41 -7.34 -5.19
CA MET A 33 -19.08 -6.97 -6.45
C MET A 33 -19.87 -8.13 -7.06
N MET A 34 -19.33 -9.36 -7.02
CA MET A 34 -19.99 -10.54 -7.57
C MET A 34 -21.18 -11.01 -6.73
N THR A 35 -21.11 -10.86 -5.41
CA THR A 35 -22.17 -11.29 -4.47
C THR A 35 -23.19 -10.19 -4.18
N GLY A 36 -23.00 -8.99 -4.72
CA GLY A 36 -23.82 -7.82 -4.40
C GLY A 36 -23.62 -7.32 -2.96
N GLN A 37 -22.53 -7.72 -2.32
CA GLN A 37 -22.13 -7.24 -1.00
C GLN A 37 -21.27 -5.99 -1.11
N GLY A 38 -20.98 -5.36 0.04
CA GLY A 38 -20.22 -4.12 0.13
C GLY A 38 -21.09 -2.86 0.20
N SER A 39 -20.45 -1.71 0.32
CA SER A 39 -21.11 -0.41 0.50
C SER A 39 -20.50 0.63 -0.43
N SER A 40 -21.35 1.41 -1.11
CA SER A 40 -20.92 2.56 -1.93
C SER A 40 -20.06 3.55 -1.12
N HIS A 41 -20.40 3.74 0.16
CA HIS A 41 -19.62 4.56 1.07
C HIS A 41 -18.21 3.98 1.33
N GLU A 42 -18.11 2.67 1.56
CA GLU A 42 -16.80 2.02 1.73
C GLU A 42 -16.00 2.08 0.42
N ASN A 43 -16.62 1.86 -0.74
CA ASN A 43 -15.96 2.00 -2.04
C ASN A 43 -15.38 3.41 -2.24
N MET A 44 -16.15 4.45 -1.92
CA MET A 44 -15.68 5.84 -1.97
C MET A 44 -14.50 6.07 -1.02
N ARG A 45 -14.64 5.66 0.25
CA ARG A 45 -13.57 5.75 1.25
C ARG A 45 -12.27 5.11 0.75
N MET A 46 -12.37 3.94 0.15
CA MET A 46 -11.21 3.20 -0.37
C MET A 46 -10.51 3.91 -1.54
N VAL A 47 -11.25 4.62 -2.38
CA VAL A 47 -10.67 5.43 -3.48
C VAL A 47 -10.02 6.68 -2.90
N THR A 48 -10.69 7.38 -1.98
CA THR A 48 -10.13 8.54 -1.28
C THR A 48 -8.82 8.19 -0.59
N GLU A 49 -8.77 7.07 0.15
CA GLU A 49 -7.55 6.59 0.80
C GLU A 49 -6.39 6.33 -0.19
N LYS A 50 -6.68 5.89 -1.42
CA LYS A 50 -5.65 5.70 -2.47
C LYS A 50 -5.11 7.05 -2.95
N VAL A 51 -5.99 8.02 -3.21
CA VAL A 51 -5.61 9.37 -3.65
C VAL A 51 -4.79 10.07 -2.58
N GLU A 52 -5.24 10.03 -1.32
CA GLU A 52 -4.53 10.60 -0.18
C GLU A 52 -3.15 9.96 0.00
N ALA A 53 -3.04 8.63 -0.11
CA ALA A 53 -1.74 7.95 0.00
C ALA A 53 -0.75 8.40 -1.09
N ASN A 54 -1.22 8.58 -2.34
CA ASN A 54 -0.37 9.07 -3.42
C ASN A 54 0.07 10.51 -3.17
N ALA A 55 -0.84 11.39 -2.77
CA ALA A 55 -0.53 12.78 -2.45
C ALA A 55 0.47 12.89 -1.28
N GLU A 56 0.25 12.11 -0.22
CA GLU A 56 1.15 12.03 0.93
C GLU A 56 2.54 11.52 0.55
N LEU A 57 2.64 10.49 -0.30
CA LEU A 57 3.92 9.98 -0.74
C LEU A 57 4.65 11.01 -1.61
N ALA A 58 3.95 11.63 -2.55
CA ALA A 58 4.51 12.68 -3.40
C ALA A 58 5.07 13.83 -2.55
N ALA A 59 4.28 14.33 -1.58
CA ALA A 59 4.73 15.34 -0.64
C ALA A 59 5.95 14.87 0.17
N LYS A 60 5.95 13.62 0.67
CA LYS A 60 7.08 13.04 1.43
C LYS A 60 8.36 12.91 0.60
N LEU A 61 8.26 12.73 -0.71
CA LEU A 61 9.41 12.65 -1.61
C LEU A 61 9.88 14.05 -2.00
N PHE A 62 8.95 14.95 -2.36
CA PHE A 62 9.25 16.32 -2.75
C PHE A 62 9.91 17.13 -1.61
N TRP A 63 9.29 17.14 -0.43
CA TRP A 63 9.81 17.87 0.74
C TRP A 63 10.94 17.14 1.47
N GLY A 64 11.22 15.89 1.10
CA GLY A 64 12.22 15.05 1.77
C GLY A 64 13.67 15.36 1.38
N GLY A 65 13.89 16.21 0.37
CA GLY A 65 15.21 16.48 -0.20
C GLY A 65 15.80 15.27 -0.94
N PRO A 66 17.02 15.40 -1.47
CA PRO A 66 17.69 14.33 -2.20
C PRO A 66 17.92 13.10 -1.30
N ILE A 67 17.47 11.94 -1.74
CA ILE A 67 17.70 10.66 -1.07
C ILE A 67 18.12 9.60 -2.09
N ALA A 68 18.88 8.60 -1.63
CA ALA A 68 19.24 7.46 -2.47
C ALA A 68 17.97 6.75 -3.02
N PRO A 69 17.98 6.28 -4.28
CA PRO A 69 16.80 5.66 -4.91
C PRO A 69 16.21 4.50 -4.10
N GLU A 70 17.09 3.69 -3.51
CA GLU A 70 16.73 2.53 -2.70
C GLU A 70 16.03 2.93 -1.37
N LYS A 71 16.45 4.05 -0.75
CA LYS A 71 15.74 4.64 0.40
C LYS A 71 14.38 5.22 -0.01
N ALA A 72 14.27 5.83 -1.19
CA ALA A 72 13.01 6.34 -1.72
C ALA A 72 12.01 5.20 -1.96
N ALA A 73 12.44 4.12 -2.62
CA ALA A 73 11.63 2.94 -2.88
C ALA A 73 11.11 2.31 -1.58
N ARG A 74 11.98 2.12 -0.58
CA ARG A 74 11.55 1.65 0.75
C ARG A 74 10.55 2.58 1.43
N LYS A 75 10.71 3.90 1.30
CA LYS A 75 9.76 4.87 1.87
C LYS A 75 8.39 4.71 1.22
N ALA A 76 8.34 4.54 -0.10
CA ALA A 76 7.11 4.27 -0.85
C ALA A 76 6.45 2.96 -0.42
N VAL A 77 7.19 1.85 -0.41
CA VAL A 77 6.65 0.52 -0.07
C VAL A 77 6.08 0.50 1.36
N ARG A 78 6.81 1.06 2.34
CA ARG A 78 6.32 1.15 3.72
C ARG A 78 5.06 2.01 3.84
N HIS A 79 5.01 3.12 3.09
CA HIS A 79 3.86 4.00 3.08
C HIS A 79 2.60 3.28 2.58
N TYR A 80 2.70 2.61 1.43
CA TYR A 80 1.58 1.86 0.87
C TYR A 80 1.19 0.65 1.71
N ARG A 81 2.14 -0.12 2.25
CA ARG A 81 1.85 -1.28 3.12
C ARG A 81 0.95 -0.93 4.28
N LYS A 82 1.22 0.19 4.95
CA LYS A 82 0.41 0.65 6.08
C LYS A 82 -1.06 0.83 5.66
N ARG A 83 -1.28 1.46 4.50
CA ARG A 83 -2.62 1.76 3.98
C ARG A 83 -3.33 0.49 3.48
N VAL A 84 -2.66 -0.33 2.68
CA VAL A 84 -3.24 -1.58 2.14
C VAL A 84 -3.57 -2.57 3.27
N ARG A 85 -2.71 -2.72 4.27
CA ARG A 85 -3.00 -3.59 5.42
C ARG A 85 -4.19 -3.11 6.24
N ALA A 86 -4.34 -1.80 6.41
CA ALA A 86 -5.51 -1.22 7.08
C ALA A 86 -6.79 -1.51 6.29
N ASN A 87 -6.74 -1.37 4.96
CA ASN A 87 -7.83 -1.69 4.06
C ASN A 87 -8.22 -3.17 4.14
N ARG A 88 -7.23 -4.07 4.03
CA ARG A 88 -7.45 -5.52 4.15
C ARG A 88 -8.14 -5.90 5.46
N LYS A 89 -7.66 -5.36 6.58
CA LYS A 89 -8.23 -5.62 7.91
C LYS A 89 -9.67 -5.13 8.06
N ARG A 90 -10.05 -4.07 7.33
CA ARG A 90 -11.40 -3.53 7.35
C ARG A 90 -12.34 -4.34 6.47
N LEU A 91 -11.91 -4.67 5.25
CA LEU A 91 -12.68 -5.53 4.34
C LEU A 91 -12.91 -6.91 4.93
N SER A 92 -11.94 -7.49 5.65
CA SER A 92 -12.12 -8.81 6.29
C SER A 92 -13.09 -8.81 7.49
N LYS A 93 -13.66 -7.66 7.86
CA LYS A 93 -14.63 -7.50 8.94
C LYS A 93 -15.99 -7.00 8.44
N GLY A 94 -16.06 -6.64 7.16
CA GLY A 94 -17.27 -6.17 6.50
C GLY A 94 -18.21 -7.33 6.22
#